data_AF-A0A3N2NKX4-F1
#
_entry.id   AF-A0A3N2NKX4-F1
#
_cell.length_a   1.000
_cell.length_b   1.000
_cell.length_c   1.000
_cell.angle_alpha   90.00
_cell.angle_beta   90.00
_cell.angle_gamma   90.00
#
_symmetry.space_group_name_H-M   'P 1'
#
loop_
_entity.id
_entity.type
_entity.pdbx_description
1 polymer ?
#
loop_
_entity_poly.entity_id
_entity_poly.type
_entity_poly.pdbx_seq_one_letter_code
_entity_poly.pdbx_strand_id
1 'polypeptide(L)'
;MRTDYLKRSLIVAGATVAFAAVASAGNWVDVTHKYIKDAAYIPGWQGVVTGCAEGVGEVWNGAFRLYRVIPDAPAGSYTLTCNAFYRCGNNDYSLKNMKGNAALYTAYIFAGNDKKTVVGLVDELKERPQEGETYDPQKHFPNGLWDANESFKAGKYVNTLTTEHKGGDLVIGIANTGSYDDEWCAFDNFKLVGPNGEVTLENGDFSTGLDSKREWDNFNSENKEKTPDMQKDGAGGGDYRKCGGSPYKYGQQIELPAGKYRFGMLTFHRYGSTVSPEGKYFNHKSGDEADAYGRVNRTPKDWYVANDYEAQTTYDHAYIFMSQNETCPKDLNWSEDFGELTEGKDVRTRIKDCWEICKGNFDEMPDNNTYGKEATRDYETRNKVINWHDSGNEREAAAAFVNEPEKYYQYVEFELTEPTKVWVGMGKNTNTSDGYWQAWADQTLKVWDENAGAGVSDLVVEDENAPVEYYNLQGIRVANPENGIYIVKQGNKVTKRIIK
;
A
#
# COMPACT_ATOMS: atom_id res chain seq x y z
N MET A 1 16.41 26.93 17.49
CA MET A 1 17.76 26.33 17.59
C MET A 1 17.82 25.28 16.49
N ARG A 2 18.54 25.54 15.39
CA ARG A 2 18.55 24.70 14.18
C ARG A 2 19.48 23.51 14.44
N THR A 3 18.93 22.30 14.39
CA THR A 3 19.70 21.06 14.41
C THR A 3 20.07 20.72 12.97
N ASP A 4 21.37 20.54 12.69
CA ASP A 4 21.87 20.19 11.37
C ASP A 4 21.37 18.80 10.95
N TYR A 5 20.61 18.75 9.85
CA TYR A 5 20.03 17.51 9.31
C TYR A 5 21.06 16.78 8.44
N LEU A 6 21.54 15.64 8.94
CA LEU A 6 22.29 14.65 8.17
C LEU A 6 21.35 13.89 7.20
N LYS A 7 21.93 13.53 6.05
CA LYS A 7 21.30 13.03 4.81
C LYS A 7 20.26 11.92 5.05
N ARG A 8 19.03 12.12 4.57
CA ARG A 8 17.91 11.17 4.62
C ARG A 8 17.75 10.47 3.27
N SER A 9 17.64 9.15 3.30
CA SER A 9 17.51 8.29 2.11
C SER A 9 16.03 7.91 1.90
N LEU A 10 15.49 8.17 0.71
CA LEU A 10 14.13 7.77 0.33
C LEU A 10 14.09 6.28 -0.05
N ILE A 11 13.09 5.57 0.43
CA ILE A 11 12.82 4.16 0.10
C ILE A 11 11.62 4.13 -0.86
N VAL A 12 11.91 3.82 -2.12
CA VAL A 12 10.91 3.45 -3.14
C VAL A 12 11.08 1.97 -3.41
N ALA A 13 10.10 1.16 -3.00
CA ALA A 13 10.05 -0.25 -3.35
C ALA A 13 9.16 -0.42 -4.59
N GLY A 14 9.73 -0.92 -5.69
CA GLY A 14 9.01 -1.62 -6.76
C GLY A 14 8.53 -0.80 -7.96
N ALA A 15 9.45 -0.41 -8.85
CA ALA A 15 9.34 -0.43 -10.33
C ALA A 15 10.59 0.25 -10.92
N THR A 16 11.49 -0.50 -11.56
CA THR A 16 12.65 0.09 -12.24
C THR A 16 12.23 0.74 -13.56
N VAL A 17 12.01 2.06 -13.55
CA VAL A 17 12.03 2.89 -14.77
C VAL A 17 13.28 3.75 -14.73
N ALA A 18 14.20 3.50 -15.67
CA ALA A 18 15.42 4.28 -15.81
C ALA A 18 15.07 5.67 -16.36
N PHE A 19 14.95 6.67 -15.48
CA PHE A 19 14.96 8.08 -15.87
C PHE A 19 16.38 8.63 -15.78
N ALA A 20 16.83 9.31 -16.83
CA ALA A 20 18.04 10.12 -16.79
C ALA A 20 17.89 11.16 -15.66
N ALA A 21 18.76 11.07 -14.65
CA ALA A 21 18.74 11.95 -13.49
C ALA A 21 19.06 13.39 -13.91
N VAL A 22 18.03 14.22 -13.98
CA VAL A 22 18.18 15.65 -13.69
C VAL A 22 18.16 15.75 -12.18
N ALA A 23 19.26 16.17 -11.55
CA ALA A 23 19.28 16.46 -10.12
C ALA A 23 18.24 17.57 -9.84
N SER A 24 17.05 17.21 -9.35
CA SER A 24 16.10 18.22 -8.87
C SER A 24 16.51 18.65 -7.47
N ALA A 25 16.39 19.95 -7.19
CA ALA A 25 16.45 20.47 -5.84
C ALA A 25 15.19 20.02 -5.08
N GLY A 26 15.38 19.36 -3.93
CA GLY A 26 14.35 18.92 -3.00
C GLY A 26 13.60 17.63 -3.34
N ASN A 27 13.09 16.97 -2.29
CA ASN A 27 12.31 15.74 -2.39
C ASN A 27 11.27 15.61 -1.25
N TRP A 28 10.26 14.75 -1.45
CA TRP A 28 9.22 14.43 -0.46
C TRP A 28 9.67 13.30 0.46
N VAL A 29 9.92 13.60 1.73
CA VAL A 29 10.39 12.64 2.74
C VAL A 29 9.21 12.15 3.58
N ASP A 30 9.06 10.83 3.72
CA ASP A 30 8.08 10.23 4.61
C ASP A 30 8.39 10.56 6.08
N VAL A 31 7.42 11.15 6.77
CA VAL A 31 7.49 11.49 8.19
C VAL A 31 6.28 10.94 8.94
N THR A 32 5.61 9.95 8.37
CA THR A 32 4.40 9.31 8.92
C THR A 32 4.66 8.82 10.34
N HIS A 33 5.71 8.01 10.54
CA HIS A 33 6.12 7.49 11.86
C HIS A 33 6.39 8.55 12.92
N LYS A 34 6.57 9.83 12.55
CA LYS A 34 6.84 10.93 13.49
C LYS A 34 5.56 11.59 13.99
N TYR A 35 4.53 11.65 13.15
CA TYR A 35 3.38 12.52 13.39
C TYR A 35 2.03 11.80 13.32
N ILE A 36 1.90 10.78 12.46
CA ILE A 36 0.70 9.97 12.35
C ILE A 36 0.85 8.76 13.26
N LYS A 37 -0.04 8.63 14.23
CA LYS A 37 -0.14 7.42 15.04
C LYS A 37 -1.03 6.40 14.35
N ASP A 38 -0.68 5.13 14.52
CA ASP A 38 -1.48 3.98 14.09
C ASP A 38 -1.97 4.13 12.65
N ALA A 39 -1.06 4.46 11.73
CA ALA A 39 -1.38 4.73 10.32
C ALA A 39 -2.03 3.51 9.63
N ALA A 40 -1.68 2.29 10.08
CA ALA A 40 -2.31 1.04 9.69
C ALA A 40 -3.36 0.54 10.72
N TYR A 41 -3.89 1.44 11.56
CA TYR A 41 -4.82 1.16 12.67
C TYR A 41 -4.29 0.18 13.72
N ILE A 42 -2.98 0.03 13.76
CA ILE A 42 -2.27 -0.82 14.71
C ILE A 42 -0.97 -0.11 15.15
N PRO A 43 -0.60 -0.16 16.44
CA PRO A 43 0.52 0.62 16.95
C PRO A 43 1.86 0.34 16.28
N GLY A 44 2.60 1.41 16.00
CA GLY A 44 3.95 1.36 15.45
C GLY A 44 4.04 0.99 13.96
N TRP A 45 2.96 0.53 13.31
CA TRP A 45 3.00 0.07 11.91
C TRP A 45 2.34 1.01 10.91
N GLN A 46 2.93 1.04 9.71
CA GLN A 46 2.49 1.74 8.51
C GLN A 46 2.17 0.73 7.40
N GLY A 47 1.50 1.19 6.33
CA GLY A 47 1.04 0.32 5.25
C GLY A 47 -0.37 -0.18 5.53
N VAL A 48 -0.56 -1.50 5.55
CA VAL A 48 -1.87 -2.11 5.78
C VAL A 48 -1.77 -3.50 6.40
N VAL A 49 -2.65 -3.75 7.36
CA VAL A 49 -3.02 -5.08 7.88
C VAL A 49 -4.51 -5.07 8.14
N THR A 50 -5.17 -6.21 7.92
CA THR A 50 -6.63 -6.31 7.92
C THR A 50 -7.18 -7.32 8.93
N GLY A 51 -6.32 -8.11 9.56
CA GLY A 51 -6.68 -9.00 10.66
C GLY A 51 -5.61 -8.99 11.75
N CYS A 52 -6.05 -9.02 13.00
CA CYS A 52 -5.18 -9.22 14.15
C CYS A 52 -6.00 -9.80 15.30
N ALA A 53 -5.74 -11.06 15.65
CA ALA A 53 -6.36 -11.73 16.80
C ALA A 53 -5.41 -12.79 17.33
N GLU A 54 -5.63 -13.25 18.56
CA GLU A 54 -4.75 -14.23 19.22
C GLU A 54 -3.27 -13.80 19.29
N GLY A 55 -2.99 -12.49 19.24
CA GLY A 55 -1.63 -11.96 19.15
C GLY A 55 -0.93 -12.24 17.81
N VAL A 56 -1.68 -12.48 16.73
CA VAL A 56 -1.14 -12.76 15.40
C VAL A 56 -1.77 -11.82 14.40
N GLY A 57 -0.92 -11.11 13.64
CA GLY A 57 -1.34 -10.33 12.49
C GLY A 57 -1.59 -11.22 11.28
N GLU A 58 -2.60 -10.88 10.46
CA GLU A 58 -2.85 -11.56 9.20
C GLU A 58 -3.32 -10.64 8.08
N VAL A 59 -3.07 -11.11 6.87
CA VAL A 59 -3.83 -10.72 5.68
C VAL A 59 -4.28 -11.99 4.97
N TRP A 60 -5.59 -12.16 4.90
CA TRP A 60 -6.23 -13.25 4.18
C TRP A 60 -6.81 -12.76 2.85
N ASN A 61 -6.68 -13.58 1.82
CA ASN A 61 -7.17 -13.35 0.46
C ASN A 61 -6.77 -11.98 -0.14
N GLY A 62 -5.53 -11.54 0.10
CA GLY A 62 -5.08 -10.21 -0.30
C GLY A 62 -3.56 -10.06 -0.41
N ALA A 63 -3.15 -9.23 -1.36
CA ALA A 63 -1.81 -8.65 -1.40
C ALA A 63 -1.70 -7.59 -0.31
N PHE A 64 -0.51 -7.33 0.23
CA PHE A 64 -0.35 -6.24 1.21
C PHE A 64 1.12 -5.83 1.35
N ARG A 65 1.31 -4.70 2.03
CA ARG A 65 2.61 -4.29 2.55
C ARG A 65 2.41 -3.68 3.93
N LEU A 66 3.02 -4.29 4.95
CA LEU A 66 3.02 -3.82 6.33
C LEU A 66 4.46 -3.56 6.75
N TYR A 67 4.74 -2.37 7.29
CA TYR A 67 6.12 -1.96 7.55
C TYR A 67 6.24 -0.99 8.71
N ARG A 68 7.47 -0.82 9.19
CA ARG A 68 7.86 0.22 10.13
C ARG A 68 9.10 0.94 9.64
N VAL A 69 9.21 2.20 10.05
CA VAL A 69 10.43 2.99 9.91
C VAL A 69 11.18 2.94 11.23
N ILE A 70 12.45 2.54 11.19
CA ILE A 70 13.39 2.68 12.29
C ILE A 70 14.15 3.98 12.04
N PRO A 71 13.80 5.09 12.72
CA PRO A 71 14.37 6.39 12.42
C PRO A 71 15.85 6.44 12.81
N ASP A 72 16.63 7.16 12.01
CA ASP A 72 18.04 7.48 12.32
C ASP A 72 18.88 6.23 12.70
N ALA A 73 18.59 5.08 12.08
CA ALA A 73 19.27 3.83 12.35
C ALA A 73 20.77 3.96 12.01
N PRO A 74 21.72 3.55 12.87
CA PRO A 74 23.15 3.62 12.57
C PRO A 74 23.54 2.76 11.36
N ALA A 75 24.65 3.12 10.71
CA ALA A 75 25.23 2.25 9.69
C ALA A 75 25.73 0.92 10.30
N GLY A 76 25.51 -0.18 9.60
CA GLY A 76 25.98 -1.50 10.02
C GLY A 76 25.00 -2.63 9.67
N SER A 77 25.30 -3.81 10.21
CA SER A 77 24.53 -5.03 9.97
C SER A 77 23.28 -5.08 10.84
N TYR A 78 22.15 -5.42 10.21
CA TYR A 78 20.86 -5.62 10.88
C TYR A 78 20.34 -7.02 10.60
N THR A 79 19.84 -7.70 11.63
CA THR A 79 19.14 -8.98 11.51
C THR A 79 17.68 -8.82 11.92
N LEU A 80 16.78 -8.96 10.94
CA LEU A 80 15.34 -9.03 11.14
C LEU A 80 14.93 -10.50 11.30
N THR A 81 14.18 -10.80 12.36
CA THR A 81 13.57 -12.12 12.58
C THR A 81 12.09 -11.97 12.88
N CYS A 82 11.26 -12.88 12.39
CA CYS A 82 9.86 -13.01 12.78
C CYS A 82 9.36 -14.44 12.60
N ASN A 83 8.21 -14.77 13.19
CA ASN A 83 7.45 -15.95 12.80
C ASN A 83 6.46 -15.54 11.71
N ALA A 84 6.47 -16.24 10.57
CA ALA A 84 5.50 -16.00 9.50
C ALA A 84 5.40 -17.20 8.58
N PHE A 85 4.21 -17.46 8.05
CA PHE A 85 4.02 -18.42 6.96
C PHE A 85 3.15 -17.82 5.86
N TYR A 86 3.21 -18.47 4.69
CA TYR A 86 2.38 -18.11 3.54
C TYR A 86 1.76 -19.34 2.86
N ARG A 87 0.50 -19.24 2.42
CA ARG A 87 -0.12 -20.15 1.46
C ARG A 87 -0.66 -19.38 0.26
N CYS A 88 -0.47 -19.91 -0.94
CA CYS A 88 -0.75 -19.21 -2.20
C CYS A 88 -2.23 -19.21 -2.63
N GLY A 89 -3.06 -19.90 -1.86
CA GLY A 89 -4.47 -20.15 -2.09
C GLY A 89 -5.02 -21.03 -0.98
N ASN A 90 -6.09 -21.79 -1.25
CA ASN A 90 -6.64 -22.77 -0.32
C ASN A 90 -5.63 -23.85 0.07
N ASN A 91 -5.91 -24.54 1.18
CA ASN A 91 -4.99 -25.55 1.72
C ASN A 91 -4.69 -26.67 0.71
N ASP A 92 -5.72 -27.19 0.04
CA ASP A 92 -5.57 -28.31 -0.91
C ASP A 92 -4.71 -27.94 -2.11
N TYR A 93 -4.96 -26.76 -2.68
CA TYR A 93 -4.16 -26.24 -3.79
C TYR A 93 -2.72 -26.01 -3.36
N SER A 94 -2.53 -25.40 -2.19
CA SER A 94 -1.19 -25.08 -1.68
C SER A 94 -0.37 -26.35 -1.41
N LEU A 95 -0.96 -27.35 -0.75
CA LEU A 95 -0.35 -28.67 -0.49
C LEU A 95 0.12 -29.35 -1.78
N LYS A 96 -0.68 -29.26 -2.83
CA LYS A 96 -0.41 -29.94 -4.11
C LYS A 96 0.62 -29.19 -4.96
N ASN A 97 0.58 -27.86 -4.97
CA ASN A 97 1.21 -27.08 -6.04
C ASN A 97 2.35 -26.16 -5.58
N MET A 98 2.42 -25.72 -4.31
CA MET A 98 3.45 -24.75 -3.89
C MET A 98 4.84 -25.36 -3.92
N LYS A 99 5.01 -26.57 -3.37
CA LYS A 99 6.34 -27.16 -3.19
C LYS A 99 7.08 -27.29 -4.53
N GLY A 100 8.22 -26.60 -4.64
CA GLY A 100 9.05 -26.59 -5.85
C GLY A 100 8.64 -25.57 -6.91
N ASN A 101 7.59 -24.78 -6.68
CA ASN A 101 7.16 -23.72 -7.57
C ASN A 101 7.39 -22.33 -6.94
N ALA A 102 8.57 -21.77 -7.17
CA ALA A 102 8.98 -20.48 -6.61
C ALA A 102 8.01 -19.32 -6.95
N ALA A 103 7.29 -19.41 -8.08
CA ALA A 103 6.33 -18.37 -8.49
C ALA A 103 5.09 -18.30 -7.57
N LEU A 104 4.85 -19.32 -6.75
CA LEU A 104 3.76 -19.37 -5.77
C LEU A 104 4.16 -18.88 -4.38
N TYR A 105 5.40 -18.45 -4.17
CA TYR A 105 5.85 -17.86 -2.90
C TYR A 105 5.98 -16.34 -3.06
N THR A 106 4.86 -15.64 -2.93
CA THR A 106 4.76 -14.19 -3.20
C THR A 106 4.93 -13.33 -1.96
N ALA A 107 4.90 -13.94 -0.76
CA ALA A 107 5.16 -13.26 0.50
C ALA A 107 6.66 -13.21 0.83
N TYR A 108 7.12 -12.10 1.39
CA TYR A 108 8.50 -11.89 1.81
C TYR A 108 8.62 -10.93 2.98
N ILE A 109 9.61 -11.15 3.84
CA ILE A 109 10.11 -10.13 4.78
C ILE A 109 11.15 -9.27 4.09
N PHE A 110 11.30 -8.03 4.53
CA PHE A 110 12.28 -7.10 3.97
C PHE A 110 12.88 -6.17 5.02
N ALA A 111 14.11 -5.73 4.74
CA ALA A 111 14.83 -4.73 5.50
C ALA A 111 15.67 -3.90 4.53
N GLY A 112 15.36 -2.61 4.41
CA GLY A 112 15.89 -1.77 3.34
C GLY A 112 15.48 -2.33 1.96
N ASN A 113 16.48 -2.58 1.11
CA ASN A 113 16.27 -3.16 -0.22
C ASN A 113 16.37 -4.68 -0.24
N ASP A 114 16.85 -5.30 0.84
CA ASP A 114 17.01 -6.74 0.92
C ASP A 114 15.68 -7.39 1.31
N LYS A 115 15.43 -8.57 0.74
CA LYS A 115 14.21 -9.35 1.00
C LYS A 115 14.50 -10.82 1.11
N LYS A 116 13.66 -11.52 1.87
CA LYS A 116 13.65 -12.99 1.98
C LYS A 116 12.22 -13.49 1.87
N THR A 117 12.02 -14.47 0.99
CA THR A 117 10.75 -15.19 0.84
C THR A 117 10.32 -15.80 2.18
N VAL A 118 9.05 -15.61 2.52
CA VAL A 118 8.42 -16.23 3.70
C VAL A 118 8.24 -17.72 3.45
N VAL A 119 8.50 -18.54 4.47
CA VAL A 119 8.31 -20.00 4.40
C VAL A 119 6.85 -20.36 4.09
N GLY A 120 6.65 -21.43 3.32
CA GLY A 120 5.30 -21.93 3.02
C GLY A 120 4.65 -22.58 4.24
N LEU A 121 3.35 -22.35 4.44
CA LEU A 121 2.54 -22.97 5.49
C LEU A 121 2.72 -24.50 5.54
N VAL A 122 2.82 -25.10 4.35
CA VAL A 122 2.84 -26.55 4.13
C VAL A 122 4.22 -27.11 3.78
N ASP A 123 5.27 -26.31 3.91
CA ASP A 123 6.65 -26.73 3.60
C ASP A 123 7.16 -27.73 4.65
N GLU A 124 6.92 -27.43 5.93
CA GLU A 124 7.37 -28.24 7.08
C GLU A 124 6.32 -29.26 7.54
N LEU A 125 5.05 -28.87 7.55
CA LEU A 125 3.92 -29.64 8.11
C LEU A 125 2.89 -29.90 7.01
N LYS A 126 2.33 -31.11 6.97
CA LYS A 126 1.48 -31.55 5.84
C LYS A 126 0.11 -32.06 6.22
N GLU A 127 -0.18 -32.13 7.51
CA GLU A 127 -1.39 -32.77 8.02
C GLU A 127 -2.28 -31.73 8.71
N ARG A 128 -3.59 -31.95 8.64
CA ARG A 128 -4.57 -31.30 9.51
C ARG A 128 -4.98 -32.29 10.60
N PRO A 129 -5.43 -31.82 11.77
CA PRO A 129 -6.00 -32.71 12.77
C PRO A 129 -7.15 -33.51 12.16
N GLN A 130 -7.16 -34.82 12.38
CA GLN A 130 -8.30 -35.64 12.02
C GLN A 130 -9.52 -35.32 12.90
N GLU A 131 -10.70 -35.79 12.51
CA GLU A 131 -11.91 -35.59 13.32
C GLU A 131 -11.70 -36.16 14.74
N GLY A 132 -11.86 -35.30 15.75
CA GLY A 132 -11.64 -35.65 17.15
C GLY A 132 -10.18 -35.56 17.64
N GLU A 133 -9.24 -35.24 16.75
CA GLU A 133 -7.83 -35.02 17.11
C GLU A 133 -7.60 -33.57 17.55
N THR A 134 -6.78 -33.39 18.59
CA THR A 134 -6.34 -32.07 19.04
C THR A 134 -5.25 -31.50 18.12
N TYR A 135 -5.26 -30.19 17.90
CA TYR A 135 -4.17 -29.52 17.20
C TYR A 135 -2.81 -29.78 17.88
N ASP A 136 -1.78 -30.04 17.07
CA ASP A 136 -0.42 -30.36 17.52
C ASP A 136 0.54 -29.55 16.64
N PRO A 137 1.19 -28.49 17.16
CA PRO A 137 2.02 -27.60 16.35
C PRO A 137 3.30 -28.28 15.81
N GLN A 138 3.60 -29.52 16.22
CA GLN A 138 4.70 -30.30 15.64
C GLN A 138 4.27 -31.17 14.45
N LYS A 139 2.97 -31.36 14.23
CA LYS A 139 2.42 -32.22 13.17
C LYS A 139 1.50 -31.49 12.21
N HIS A 140 0.66 -30.60 12.75
CA HIS A 140 -0.46 -30.01 12.06
C HIS A 140 -0.14 -28.60 11.55
N PHE A 141 -0.34 -28.36 10.25
CA PHE A 141 -0.24 -26.99 9.75
C PHE A 141 -1.44 -26.15 10.24
N PRO A 142 -1.22 -24.87 10.57
CA PRO A 142 -2.28 -23.95 10.99
C PRO A 142 -3.43 -23.78 10.01
N ASN A 143 -4.66 -23.63 10.52
CA ASN A 143 -5.83 -23.21 9.73
C ASN A 143 -6.72 -22.21 10.51
N GLY A 144 -6.06 -21.23 11.12
CA GLY A 144 -6.66 -20.18 11.92
C GLY A 144 -5.60 -19.50 12.79
N LEU A 145 -5.92 -18.34 13.34
CA LEU A 145 -4.96 -17.54 14.11
C LEU A 145 -4.55 -18.19 15.44
N TRP A 146 -5.45 -18.94 16.07
CA TRP A 146 -5.10 -19.71 17.27
C TRP A 146 -4.06 -20.80 16.96
N ASP A 147 -4.28 -21.62 15.92
CA ASP A 147 -3.32 -22.63 15.46
C ASP A 147 -1.96 -21.97 15.10
N ALA A 148 -1.99 -20.81 14.45
CA ALA A 148 -0.80 -20.05 14.08
C ALA A 148 -0.02 -19.59 15.32
N ASN A 149 -0.71 -19.03 16.32
CA ASN A 149 -0.10 -18.59 17.57
C ASN A 149 0.56 -19.77 18.33
N GLU A 150 -0.11 -20.92 18.41
CA GLU A 150 0.45 -22.13 19.03
C GLU A 150 1.66 -22.68 18.25
N SER A 151 1.63 -22.63 16.92
CA SER A 151 2.78 -22.95 16.07
C SER A 151 3.98 -22.02 16.31
N PHE A 152 3.73 -20.71 16.44
CA PHE A 152 4.80 -19.73 16.66
C PHE A 152 5.43 -19.90 18.05
N LYS A 153 4.63 -20.13 19.11
CA LYS A 153 5.13 -20.50 20.44
C LYS A 153 5.98 -21.77 20.44
N ALA A 154 5.63 -22.73 19.58
CA ALA A 154 6.38 -23.97 19.39
C ALA A 154 7.66 -23.81 18.54
N GLY A 155 8.00 -22.58 18.12
CA GLY A 155 9.22 -22.27 17.38
C GLY A 155 9.15 -22.59 15.87
N LYS A 156 7.96 -22.76 15.30
CA LYS A 156 7.77 -23.01 13.86
C LYS A 156 7.76 -21.72 13.04
N TYR A 157 8.03 -21.85 11.74
CA TYR A 157 7.87 -20.76 10.77
C TYR A 157 8.77 -19.53 11.02
N VAL A 158 9.98 -19.74 11.52
CA VAL A 158 10.95 -18.65 11.77
C VAL A 158 11.59 -18.19 10.46
N ASN A 159 11.48 -16.89 10.19
CA ASN A 159 12.10 -16.22 9.06
C ASN A 159 13.19 -15.26 9.57
N THR A 160 14.36 -15.29 8.94
CA THR A 160 15.51 -14.44 9.31
C THR A 160 16.15 -13.83 8.07
N LEU A 161 16.30 -12.51 8.05
CA LEU A 161 16.97 -11.72 7.01
C LEU A 161 18.07 -10.87 7.65
N THR A 162 19.25 -10.84 7.02
CA THR A 162 20.33 -9.90 7.39
C THR A 162 20.54 -8.90 6.25
N THR A 163 20.72 -7.63 6.59
CA THR A 163 20.97 -6.54 5.64
C THR A 163 22.08 -5.62 6.16
N GLU A 164 22.85 -5.03 5.25
CA GLU A 164 23.82 -3.98 5.56
C GLU A 164 23.20 -2.61 5.28
N HIS A 165 23.06 -1.79 6.33
CA HIS A 165 22.46 -0.45 6.24
C HIS A 165 23.52 0.64 6.24
N LYS A 166 23.31 1.68 5.43
CA LYS A 166 24.24 2.82 5.29
C LYS A 166 24.05 3.91 6.36
N GLY A 167 23.04 3.76 7.21
CA GLY A 167 22.65 4.75 8.20
C GLY A 167 21.50 5.64 7.73
N GLY A 168 20.76 6.22 8.68
CA GLY A 168 19.51 6.94 8.45
C GLY A 168 18.30 6.02 8.62
N ASP A 169 17.14 6.42 8.13
CA ASP A 169 15.90 5.65 8.29
C ASP A 169 16.03 4.25 7.64
N LEU A 170 15.77 3.20 8.42
CA LEU A 170 15.71 1.81 7.96
C LEU A 170 14.25 1.36 7.94
N VAL A 171 13.73 0.95 6.80
CA VAL A 171 12.39 0.36 6.72
C VAL A 171 12.49 -1.16 6.81
N ILE A 172 11.71 -1.74 7.71
CA ILE A 172 11.56 -3.19 7.84
C ILE A 172 10.09 -3.58 7.70
N GLY A 173 9.81 -4.81 7.30
CA GLY A 173 8.43 -5.28 7.25
C GLY A 173 8.23 -6.63 6.60
N ILE A 174 6.97 -6.87 6.24
CA ILE A 174 6.50 -8.04 5.52
C ILE A 174 5.51 -7.59 4.44
N ALA A 175 5.56 -8.25 3.29
CA ALA A 175 4.70 -7.93 2.16
C ALA A 175 4.31 -9.20 1.39
N ASN A 176 3.24 -9.10 0.61
CA ASN A 176 2.78 -10.11 -0.33
C ASN A 176 2.28 -9.43 -1.61
N THR A 177 2.76 -9.86 -2.78
CA THR A 177 2.30 -9.32 -4.08
C THR A 177 0.97 -9.91 -4.56
N GLY A 178 0.46 -10.90 -3.83
CA GLY A 178 -0.81 -11.59 -4.11
C GLY A 178 -0.65 -12.80 -5.04
N SER A 179 -1.57 -13.76 -4.88
CA SER A 179 -1.64 -15.01 -5.64
C SER A 179 -3.08 -15.38 -5.99
N TYR A 180 -3.65 -16.47 -5.46
CA TYR A 180 -4.98 -16.99 -5.82
C TYR A 180 -5.99 -16.74 -4.70
N ASP A 181 -7.27 -16.94 -5.01
CA ASP A 181 -8.30 -16.83 -3.99
C ASP A 181 -8.00 -17.71 -2.77
N ASP A 182 -8.36 -17.20 -1.59
CA ASP A 182 -8.10 -17.82 -0.29
C ASP A 182 -6.59 -17.90 0.04
N GLU A 183 -5.73 -17.06 -0.53
CA GLU A 183 -4.33 -16.95 -0.05
C GLU A 183 -4.26 -16.47 1.40
N TRP A 184 -3.17 -16.74 2.12
CA TRP A 184 -3.07 -16.32 3.52
C TRP A 184 -1.63 -16.13 3.96
N CYS A 185 -1.39 -15.00 4.62
CA CYS A 185 -0.16 -14.71 5.31
C CYS A 185 -0.48 -14.37 6.76
N ALA A 186 0.12 -15.10 7.70
CA ALA A 186 0.02 -14.81 9.14
C ALA A 186 1.42 -14.62 9.71
N PHE A 187 1.56 -13.68 10.65
CA PHE A 187 2.87 -13.23 11.12
C PHE A 187 2.81 -12.65 12.54
N ASP A 188 3.93 -12.80 13.25
CA ASP A 188 4.10 -12.36 14.64
C ASP A 188 5.61 -12.30 15.01
N ASN A 189 5.94 -11.85 16.22
CA ASN A 189 7.24 -11.96 16.89
C ASN A 189 8.39 -11.28 16.13
N PHE A 190 8.12 -10.10 15.56
CA PHE A 190 9.15 -9.31 14.89
C PHE A 190 10.20 -8.81 15.90
N LYS A 191 11.46 -9.12 15.60
CA LYS A 191 12.66 -8.70 16.34
C LYS A 191 13.69 -8.14 15.36
N LEU A 192 14.37 -7.07 15.77
CA LEU A 192 15.44 -6.46 15.00
C LEU A 192 16.67 -6.32 15.90
N VAL A 193 17.79 -6.85 15.46
CA VAL A 193 19.09 -6.66 16.11
C VAL A 193 19.96 -5.83 15.16
N GLY A 194 20.43 -4.68 15.61
CA GLY A 194 21.34 -3.81 14.87
C GLY A 194 22.77 -3.88 15.41
N PRO A 195 23.68 -3.02 14.90
CA PRO A 195 25.09 -3.02 15.30
C PRO A 195 25.32 -2.69 16.78
N ASN A 196 24.35 -2.01 17.42
CA ASN A 196 24.40 -1.63 18.83
C ASN A 196 23.54 -2.52 19.74
N GLY A 197 23.05 -3.66 19.24
CA GLY A 197 22.18 -4.58 19.97
C GLY A 197 20.72 -4.55 19.51
N GLU A 198 19.83 -5.05 20.35
CA GLU A 198 18.40 -5.15 20.06
C GLU A 198 17.76 -3.76 19.88
N VAL A 199 16.95 -3.63 18.84
CA VAL A 199 16.13 -2.45 18.56
C VAL A 199 14.71 -2.73 19.04
N THR A 200 14.18 -1.88 19.92
CA THR A 200 12.81 -2.00 20.40
C THR A 200 11.82 -1.77 19.26
N LEU A 201 10.86 -2.67 19.14
CA LEU A 201 9.84 -2.68 18.10
C LEU A 201 8.46 -2.58 18.74
N GLU A 202 7.85 -1.39 18.70
CA GLU A 202 6.50 -1.17 19.24
C GLU A 202 5.49 -2.11 18.58
N ASN A 203 4.83 -2.95 19.37
CA ASN A 203 3.87 -3.94 18.88
C ASN A 203 4.46 -4.87 17.81
N GLY A 204 5.72 -5.29 17.97
CA GLY A 204 6.33 -6.34 17.15
C GLY A 204 5.74 -7.73 17.37
N ASP A 205 5.00 -7.91 18.47
CA ASP A 205 4.32 -9.14 18.88
C ASP A 205 2.80 -9.12 18.65
N PHE A 206 2.29 -8.09 17.97
CA PHE A 206 0.88 -7.92 17.64
C PHE A 206 -0.10 -8.08 18.83
N SER A 207 0.40 -7.94 20.06
CA SER A 207 -0.38 -8.09 21.29
C SER A 207 -1.40 -6.96 21.45
N THR A 208 -1.10 -5.79 20.88
CA THR A 208 -2.07 -4.70 20.74
C THR A 208 -2.75 -4.83 19.38
N GLY A 209 -3.98 -5.34 19.40
CA GLY A 209 -4.75 -5.63 18.20
C GLY A 209 -5.15 -4.41 17.37
N LEU A 210 -5.64 -4.72 16.17
CA LEU A 210 -6.18 -3.78 15.19
C LEU A 210 -7.39 -3.04 15.76
N ASP A 211 -7.36 -1.71 15.72
CA ASP A 211 -8.47 -0.87 16.16
C ASP A 211 -8.52 0.42 15.35
N SER A 212 -9.49 0.50 14.44
CA SER A 212 -9.70 1.65 13.58
C SER A 212 -10.23 2.90 14.29
N LYS A 213 -10.56 2.80 15.58
CA LYS A 213 -10.96 3.93 16.42
C LYS A 213 -9.82 4.49 17.24
N ARG A 214 -8.68 3.78 17.30
CA ARG A 214 -7.49 4.21 18.03
C ARG A 214 -6.88 5.40 17.28
N GLU A 215 -6.78 6.56 17.92
CA GLU A 215 -6.23 7.80 17.35
C GLU A 215 -6.97 8.38 16.12
N TRP A 216 -8.06 7.76 15.64
CA TRP A 216 -8.80 8.19 14.44
C TRP A 216 -10.27 8.52 14.75
N ASP A 217 -10.72 9.70 14.31
CA ASP A 217 -12.11 10.13 14.38
C ASP A 217 -12.91 9.66 13.16
N ASN A 218 -13.92 8.82 13.42
CA ASN A 218 -14.72 8.12 12.42
C ASN A 218 -16.15 8.66 12.26
N PHE A 219 -16.45 9.89 12.71
CA PHE A 219 -17.81 10.45 12.66
C PHE A 219 -18.09 11.23 11.39
N ASN A 220 -19.09 10.81 10.61
CA ASN A 220 -19.49 11.50 9.38
C ASN A 220 -20.36 12.76 9.63
N SER A 221 -20.75 13.43 8.54
CA SER A 221 -21.68 14.57 8.49
C SER A 221 -23.01 14.35 9.22
N GLU A 222 -23.50 13.11 9.28
CA GLU A 222 -24.72 12.73 10.01
C GLU A 222 -24.47 12.43 11.50
N ASN A 223 -23.26 12.69 11.99
CA ASN A 223 -22.80 12.35 13.33
C ASN A 223 -22.91 10.83 13.65
N LYS A 224 -22.77 9.99 12.61
CA LYS A 224 -22.74 8.54 12.75
C LYS A 224 -21.29 8.05 12.67
N GLU A 225 -20.93 7.20 13.61
CA GLU A 225 -19.63 6.51 13.58
C GLU A 225 -19.60 5.49 12.43
N LYS A 226 -18.62 5.61 11.53
CA LYS A 226 -18.43 4.76 10.37
C LYS A 226 -16.97 4.34 10.25
N THR A 227 -16.62 3.24 10.88
CA THR A 227 -15.27 2.67 10.77
C THR A 227 -14.99 2.13 9.36
N PRO A 228 -13.71 2.02 8.97
CA PRO A 228 -13.29 1.28 7.77
C PRO A 228 -13.82 -0.16 7.85
N ASP A 229 -14.24 -0.70 6.71
CA ASP A 229 -14.46 -2.14 6.59
C ASP A 229 -13.10 -2.80 6.31
N MET A 230 -12.77 -3.86 7.05
CA MET A 230 -11.48 -4.57 6.98
C MET A 230 -11.75 -6.07 6.98
N GLN A 231 -11.44 -6.76 5.88
CA GLN A 231 -11.66 -8.22 5.75
C GLN A 231 -13.06 -8.66 6.18
N LYS A 232 -14.04 -7.82 5.86
CA LYS A 232 -15.40 -7.96 6.36
C LYS A 232 -16.16 -9.01 5.55
N ASP A 233 -16.90 -9.88 6.24
CA ASP A 233 -17.85 -10.84 5.65
C ASP A 233 -17.22 -11.76 4.56
N GLY A 234 -15.91 -12.04 4.67
CA GLY A 234 -15.20 -12.94 3.73
C GLY A 234 -14.76 -12.28 2.42
N ALA A 235 -14.74 -10.94 2.36
CA ALA A 235 -14.41 -10.17 1.16
C ALA A 235 -12.90 -10.06 0.82
N GLY A 236 -12.05 -10.68 1.64
CA GLY A 236 -10.59 -10.62 1.53
C GLY A 236 -9.99 -9.38 2.17
N GLY A 237 -8.67 -9.32 2.26
CA GLY A 237 -7.93 -8.30 2.98
C GLY A 237 -6.92 -7.56 2.10
N GLY A 238 -6.01 -6.84 2.76
CA GLY A 238 -4.89 -6.16 2.08
C GLY A 238 -5.14 -4.72 1.69
N ASP A 239 -6.36 -4.23 1.85
CA ASP A 239 -6.72 -2.81 1.89
C ASP A 239 -7.86 -2.57 2.87
N TYR A 240 -8.17 -1.32 3.12
CA TYR A 240 -9.37 -0.89 3.82
C TYR A 240 -10.38 -0.41 2.79
N ARG A 241 -11.67 -0.51 3.11
CA ARG A 241 -12.68 0.03 2.20
C ARG A 241 -13.91 0.61 2.86
N LYS A 242 -14.63 1.39 2.05
CA LYS A 242 -16.05 1.69 2.20
C LYS A 242 -16.78 1.41 0.91
N CYS A 243 -18.01 0.98 1.02
CA CYS A 243 -18.84 0.62 -0.12
C CYS A 243 -20.31 0.94 0.15
N GLY A 244 -21.08 1.03 -0.93
CA GLY A 244 -22.51 1.28 -0.91
C GLY A 244 -22.82 2.77 -1.05
N GLY A 245 -23.83 3.26 -0.34
CA GLY A 245 -24.24 4.67 -0.46
C GLY A 245 -23.78 5.56 0.69
N SER A 246 -23.41 5.01 1.85
CA SER A 246 -23.34 5.80 3.09
C SER A 246 -22.23 6.85 3.10
N PRO A 247 -22.44 8.02 3.74
CA PRO A 247 -21.36 8.95 4.03
C PRO A 247 -20.40 8.38 5.07
N TYR A 248 -19.14 8.78 5.01
CA TYR A 248 -18.07 8.34 5.89
C TYR A 248 -17.00 9.43 6.02
N LYS A 249 -16.24 9.40 7.11
CA LYS A 249 -15.12 10.32 7.33
C LYS A 249 -14.13 9.69 8.29
N TYR A 250 -12.85 9.80 7.96
CA TYR A 250 -11.69 9.37 8.74
C TYR A 250 -10.80 10.59 8.95
N GLY A 251 -10.35 10.86 10.18
CA GLY A 251 -9.41 11.94 10.40
C GLY A 251 -8.61 11.80 11.70
N GLN A 252 -7.37 12.28 11.69
CA GLN A 252 -6.52 12.35 12.87
C GLN A 252 -6.01 13.78 13.05
N GLN A 253 -6.03 14.28 14.29
CA GLN A 253 -5.43 15.57 14.60
C GLN A 253 -3.96 15.38 14.92
N ILE A 254 -3.11 16.15 14.27
CA ILE A 254 -1.66 16.15 14.43
C ILE A 254 -1.14 17.57 14.57
N GLU A 255 0.02 17.74 15.19
CA GLU A 255 0.71 19.02 15.29
C GLU A 255 1.96 18.98 14.42
N LEU A 256 2.04 19.89 13.44
CA LEU A 256 3.11 19.94 12.46
C LEU A 256 3.88 21.25 12.59
N PRO A 257 5.21 21.24 12.50
CA PRO A 257 6.00 22.46 12.31
C PRO A 257 5.66 23.17 11.00
N ALA A 258 6.10 24.42 10.87
CA ALA A 258 6.12 25.11 9.58
C ALA A 258 6.81 24.25 8.51
N GLY A 259 6.23 24.20 7.32
CA GLY A 259 6.73 23.39 6.23
C GLY A 259 5.68 23.10 5.18
N LYS A 260 6.13 22.48 4.09
CA LYS A 260 5.28 22.05 2.99
C LYS A 260 5.07 20.55 3.07
N TYR A 261 3.81 20.11 3.04
CA TYR A 261 3.40 18.74 3.34
C TYR A 261 2.51 18.15 2.26
N ARG A 262 2.51 16.81 2.19
CA ARG A 262 1.52 15.99 1.51
C ARG A 262 0.96 14.98 2.48
N PHE A 263 -0.35 14.97 2.67
CA PHE A 263 -1.04 13.84 3.26
C PHE A 263 -1.71 13.05 2.15
N GLY A 264 -1.46 11.75 2.10
CA GLY A 264 -1.94 10.92 1.00
C GLY A 264 -1.95 9.44 1.33
N MET A 265 -2.47 8.66 0.39
CA MET A 265 -2.65 7.23 0.52
C MET A 265 -2.75 6.58 -0.86
N LEU A 266 -2.55 5.27 -0.92
CA LEU A 266 -2.92 4.48 -2.09
C LEU A 266 -4.43 4.37 -2.10
N THR A 267 -5.12 4.95 -3.08
CA THR A 267 -6.58 4.97 -3.11
C THR A 267 -7.16 5.33 -4.47
N PHE A 268 -8.42 4.97 -4.66
CA PHE A 268 -9.28 5.51 -5.72
C PHE A 268 -10.73 5.49 -5.25
N HIS A 269 -11.55 6.33 -5.87
CA HIS A 269 -13.00 6.22 -5.78
C HIS A 269 -13.51 5.38 -6.95
N ARG A 270 -14.63 4.69 -6.79
CA ARG A 270 -15.40 4.18 -7.92
C ARG A 270 -16.82 4.64 -7.79
N TYR A 271 -17.28 5.44 -8.75
CA TYR A 271 -18.66 5.88 -8.80
C TYR A 271 -19.56 4.69 -9.15
N GLY A 272 -20.52 4.33 -8.29
CA GLY A 272 -21.38 3.17 -8.54
C GLY A 272 -20.68 1.80 -8.40
N SER A 273 -21.31 0.80 -9.02
CA SER A 273 -20.87 -0.59 -9.02
C SER A 273 -19.99 -0.94 -10.23
N THR A 274 -19.64 -2.22 -10.37
CA THR A 274 -18.89 -2.75 -11.51
C THR A 274 -19.69 -2.63 -12.83
N VAL A 275 -18.96 -2.37 -13.93
CA VAL A 275 -19.44 -2.42 -15.31
C VAL A 275 -18.69 -3.54 -16.03
N SER A 276 -19.35 -4.38 -16.82
CA SER A 276 -18.65 -5.42 -17.61
C SER A 276 -17.98 -4.84 -18.86
N PRO A 277 -17.05 -5.57 -19.52
CA PRO A 277 -16.47 -5.17 -20.80
C PRO A 277 -17.51 -4.84 -21.88
N GLU A 278 -18.66 -5.53 -21.86
CA GLU A 278 -19.78 -5.31 -22.79
C GLU A 278 -20.62 -4.07 -22.45
N GLY A 279 -20.30 -3.37 -21.36
CA GLY A 279 -20.99 -2.17 -20.90
C GLY A 279 -22.21 -2.44 -20.02
N LYS A 280 -22.39 -3.67 -19.51
CA LYS A 280 -23.49 -3.99 -18.59
C LYS A 280 -23.18 -3.46 -17.20
N TYR A 281 -24.15 -2.80 -16.57
CA TYR A 281 -24.02 -2.27 -15.22
C TYR A 281 -24.77 -3.16 -14.22
N PHE A 282 -24.23 -3.29 -13.01
CA PHE A 282 -24.77 -4.19 -12.00
C PHE A 282 -25.14 -3.45 -10.72
N ASN A 283 -26.26 -3.79 -10.09
CA ASN A 283 -26.61 -3.22 -8.80
C ASN A 283 -25.63 -3.66 -7.70
N HIS A 284 -25.10 -2.71 -6.93
CA HIS A 284 -24.11 -3.03 -5.88
C HIS A 284 -24.67 -3.88 -4.73
N LYS A 285 -25.99 -3.91 -4.51
CA LYS A 285 -26.64 -4.68 -3.44
C LYS A 285 -27.22 -6.01 -3.87
N SER A 286 -27.78 -6.11 -5.07
CA SER A 286 -28.36 -7.38 -5.53
C SER A 286 -27.43 -8.19 -6.41
N GLY A 287 -26.43 -7.54 -7.03
CA GLY A 287 -25.56 -8.17 -8.02
C GLY A 287 -26.28 -8.51 -9.33
N ASP A 288 -27.51 -8.02 -9.53
CA ASP A 288 -28.24 -8.18 -10.78
C ASP A 288 -27.89 -7.06 -11.76
N GLU A 289 -28.02 -7.32 -13.06
CA GLU A 289 -27.91 -6.30 -14.10
C GLU A 289 -28.98 -5.20 -13.88
N ALA A 290 -28.59 -3.94 -14.02
CA ALA A 290 -29.45 -2.79 -13.74
C ALA A 290 -29.07 -1.59 -14.64
N ASP A 291 -30.02 -0.66 -14.80
CA ASP A 291 -29.73 0.66 -15.35
C ASP A 291 -28.95 1.51 -14.33
N ALA A 292 -28.27 2.56 -14.79
CA ALA A 292 -27.62 3.51 -13.91
C ALA A 292 -28.65 4.19 -12.98
N TYR A 293 -28.34 4.24 -11.68
CA TYR A 293 -29.21 4.80 -10.64
C TYR A 293 -28.40 5.66 -9.67
N GLY A 294 -29.11 6.43 -8.84
CA GLY A 294 -28.53 7.23 -7.76
C GLY A 294 -28.85 8.71 -7.90
N ARG A 295 -28.06 9.56 -7.24
CA ARG A 295 -28.24 11.01 -7.27
C ARG A 295 -27.98 11.60 -8.66
N VAL A 296 -27.03 11.00 -9.37
CA VAL A 296 -26.77 11.24 -10.79
C VAL A 296 -26.75 9.87 -11.47
N ASN A 297 -27.72 9.61 -12.35
CA ASN A 297 -27.87 8.31 -13.02
C ASN A 297 -26.76 8.11 -14.07
N ARG A 298 -25.57 7.75 -13.61
CA ARG A 298 -24.38 7.50 -14.42
C ARG A 298 -23.69 6.22 -13.96
N THR A 299 -23.24 5.42 -14.91
CA THR A 299 -22.24 4.39 -14.64
C THR A 299 -20.88 5.05 -14.37
N PRO A 300 -19.90 4.34 -13.76
CA PRO A 300 -18.55 4.88 -13.64
C PRO A 300 -17.92 5.25 -15.00
N LYS A 301 -18.25 4.52 -16.07
CA LYS A 301 -17.83 4.86 -17.44
C LYS A 301 -18.45 6.18 -17.92
N ASP A 302 -19.73 6.43 -17.62
CA ASP A 302 -20.39 7.69 -18.01
C ASP A 302 -19.77 8.89 -17.28
N TRP A 303 -19.39 8.72 -16.01
CA TRP A 303 -18.63 9.72 -15.26
C TRP A 303 -17.31 10.07 -15.95
N TYR A 304 -16.53 9.05 -16.33
CA TYR A 304 -15.27 9.23 -17.03
C TYR A 304 -15.44 9.91 -18.40
N VAL A 305 -16.44 9.49 -19.19
CA VAL A 305 -16.71 10.08 -20.51
C VAL A 305 -17.18 11.53 -20.41
N ALA A 306 -18.01 11.86 -19.42
CA ALA A 306 -18.48 13.22 -19.20
C ALA A 306 -17.35 14.15 -18.73
N ASN A 307 -16.45 13.64 -17.87
CA ASN A 307 -15.30 14.36 -17.32
C ASN A 307 -15.66 15.76 -16.75
N ASP A 308 -16.83 15.84 -16.12
CA ASP A 308 -17.42 17.08 -15.60
C ASP A 308 -17.50 17.06 -14.06
N TYR A 309 -16.63 16.27 -13.40
CA TYR A 309 -16.63 16.04 -11.95
C TYR A 309 -16.76 17.33 -11.13
N GLU A 310 -15.96 18.35 -11.45
CA GLU A 310 -15.96 19.64 -10.74
C GLU A 310 -17.19 20.51 -11.05
N ALA A 311 -17.89 20.25 -12.16
CA ALA A 311 -19.12 20.97 -12.53
C ALA A 311 -20.38 20.34 -11.91
N GLN A 312 -20.29 19.11 -11.39
CA GLN A 312 -21.40 18.39 -10.79
C GLN A 312 -21.66 18.81 -9.34
N THR A 313 -22.35 19.94 -9.17
CA THR A 313 -22.69 20.52 -7.86
C THR A 313 -23.74 19.74 -7.07
N THR A 314 -24.41 18.78 -7.70
CA THR A 314 -25.43 17.94 -7.05
C THR A 314 -24.84 16.63 -6.49
N TYR A 315 -23.54 16.39 -6.64
CA TYR A 315 -22.88 15.17 -6.21
C TYR A 315 -21.75 15.46 -5.23
N ASP A 316 -21.80 14.86 -4.04
CA ASP A 316 -20.70 14.99 -3.07
C ASP A 316 -19.66 13.89 -3.31
N HIS A 317 -18.49 14.31 -3.78
CA HIS A 317 -17.36 13.43 -4.06
C HIS A 317 -16.64 12.97 -2.79
N ALA A 318 -15.74 11.98 -2.94
CA ALA A 318 -14.78 11.63 -1.91
C ALA A 318 -13.55 12.56 -2.00
N TYR A 319 -13.05 12.98 -0.84
CA TYR A 319 -11.93 13.92 -0.75
C TYR A 319 -10.89 13.44 0.27
N ILE A 320 -9.60 13.66 -0.05
CA ILE A 320 -8.52 13.73 0.95
C ILE A 320 -8.43 15.18 1.41
N PHE A 321 -8.27 15.41 2.71
CA PHE A 321 -8.29 16.77 3.26
C PHE A 321 -7.19 17.03 4.29
N MET A 322 -6.87 18.32 4.43
CA MET A 322 -6.23 18.91 5.61
C MET A 322 -7.12 20.07 6.08
N SER A 323 -7.38 20.15 7.39
CA SER A 323 -8.11 21.27 7.97
C SER A 323 -7.45 21.80 9.25
N GLN A 324 -7.46 23.12 9.42
CA GLN A 324 -7.00 23.82 10.62
C GLN A 324 -8.13 24.04 11.64
N ASN A 325 -9.28 23.39 11.45
CA ASN A 325 -10.40 23.49 12.39
C ASN A 325 -10.04 22.92 13.76
N GLU A 326 -10.65 23.50 14.81
CA GLU A 326 -10.45 23.04 16.19
C GLU A 326 -10.93 21.59 16.36
N THR A 327 -12.11 21.28 15.82
CA THR A 327 -12.69 19.94 15.76
C THR A 327 -12.55 19.34 14.36
N CYS A 328 -12.54 18.01 14.27
CA CYS A 328 -12.49 17.34 12.96
C CYS A 328 -13.70 17.77 12.11
N PRO A 329 -13.49 18.25 10.87
CA PRO A 329 -14.60 18.58 10.00
C PRO A 329 -15.41 17.31 9.69
N LYS A 330 -16.74 17.42 9.80
CA LYS A 330 -17.71 16.38 9.46
C LYS A 330 -18.27 16.57 8.06
N ASP A 331 -18.36 17.83 7.62
CA ASP A 331 -18.75 18.21 6.27
C ASP A 331 -17.55 18.85 5.54
N LEU A 332 -17.05 18.15 4.54
CA LEU A 332 -15.91 18.57 3.74
C LEU A 332 -16.26 19.62 2.67
N ASN A 333 -17.47 20.17 2.61
CA ASN A 333 -17.81 21.28 1.71
C ASN A 333 -17.28 22.62 2.25
N TRP A 334 -17.17 23.60 1.37
CA TRP A 334 -16.73 24.94 1.74
C TRP A 334 -17.83 25.68 2.50
N SER A 335 -17.45 26.59 3.40
CA SER A 335 -18.39 27.35 4.24
C SER A 335 -19.37 28.21 3.45
N GLU A 336 -18.99 28.64 2.25
CA GLU A 336 -19.87 29.33 1.30
C GLU A 336 -21.01 28.45 0.77
N ASP A 337 -20.80 27.13 0.80
CA ASP A 337 -21.75 26.09 0.42
C ASP A 337 -22.30 25.33 1.66
N PHE A 338 -22.40 26.02 2.80
CA PHE A 338 -22.90 25.48 4.08
C PHE A 338 -22.07 24.31 4.67
N GLY A 339 -20.84 24.09 4.19
CA GLY A 339 -19.92 23.11 4.77
C GLY A 339 -19.04 23.66 5.89
N GLU A 340 -18.08 22.87 6.36
CA GLU A 340 -17.22 23.22 7.51
C GLU A 340 -15.79 23.62 7.12
N LEU A 341 -15.42 23.56 5.83
CA LEU A 341 -14.09 23.97 5.38
C LEU A 341 -14.01 25.48 5.11
N THR A 342 -12.91 26.09 5.53
CA THR A 342 -12.61 27.51 5.33
C THR A 342 -11.58 27.71 4.21
N GLU A 343 -11.95 28.45 3.16
CA GLU A 343 -11.04 28.79 2.07
C GLU A 343 -9.79 29.51 2.58
N GLY A 344 -8.62 29.17 2.02
CA GLY A 344 -7.33 29.75 2.42
C GLY A 344 -6.76 29.23 3.73
N LYS A 345 -7.50 28.41 4.50
CA LYS A 345 -7.01 27.71 5.69
C LYS A 345 -6.99 26.19 5.51
N ASP A 346 -8.07 25.67 4.94
CA ASP A 346 -8.27 24.26 4.70
C ASP A 346 -8.01 23.93 3.23
N VAL A 347 -7.66 22.68 2.97
CA VAL A 347 -7.51 22.17 1.60
C VAL A 347 -8.13 20.79 1.47
N ARG A 348 -8.69 20.53 0.30
CA ARG A 348 -9.16 19.20 -0.08
C ARG A 348 -8.79 18.89 -1.52
N THR A 349 -8.60 17.61 -1.81
CA THR A 349 -8.36 17.11 -3.16
C THR A 349 -9.33 15.98 -3.43
N ARG A 350 -10.10 16.09 -4.54
CA ARG A 350 -11.02 15.03 -4.96
C ARG A 350 -10.23 13.77 -5.24
N ILE A 351 -10.73 12.65 -4.74
CA ILE A 351 -10.17 11.34 -5.06
C ILE A 351 -10.64 10.96 -6.45
N LYS A 352 -9.68 10.76 -7.35
CA LYS A 352 -9.91 10.33 -8.72
C LYS A 352 -10.51 8.94 -8.76
N ASP A 353 -11.35 8.74 -9.77
CA ASP A 353 -11.94 7.46 -10.07
C ASP A 353 -10.96 6.50 -10.75
N CYS A 354 -11.17 5.18 -10.59
CA CYS A 354 -10.30 4.18 -11.21
C CYS A 354 -10.27 4.27 -12.75
N TRP A 355 -11.36 4.72 -13.38
CA TRP A 355 -11.38 4.99 -14.82
C TRP A 355 -10.50 6.18 -15.19
N GLU A 356 -10.48 7.23 -14.38
CA GLU A 356 -9.60 8.38 -14.58
C GLU A 356 -8.12 7.97 -14.46
N ILE A 357 -7.80 7.19 -13.42
CA ILE A 357 -6.44 6.71 -13.14
C ILE A 357 -5.95 5.80 -14.27
N CYS A 358 -6.79 4.86 -14.72
CA CYS A 358 -6.47 3.92 -15.79
C CYS A 358 -6.75 4.48 -17.20
N LYS A 359 -7.11 5.77 -17.33
CA LYS A 359 -7.37 6.45 -18.62
C LYS A 359 -8.38 5.71 -19.50
N GLY A 360 -9.41 5.14 -18.89
CA GLY A 360 -10.42 4.33 -19.57
C GLY A 360 -9.96 2.94 -20.03
N ASN A 361 -8.73 2.52 -19.71
CA ASN A 361 -8.27 1.16 -19.98
C ASN A 361 -8.90 0.18 -18.98
N PHE A 362 -9.96 -0.50 -19.43
CA PHE A 362 -10.76 -1.39 -18.61
C PHE A 362 -9.96 -2.55 -18.01
N ASP A 363 -9.04 -3.14 -18.75
CA ASP A 363 -8.29 -4.34 -18.31
C ASP A 363 -7.32 -4.05 -17.15
N GLU A 364 -6.92 -2.78 -16.99
CA GLU A 364 -6.06 -2.30 -15.91
C GLU A 364 -6.85 -1.90 -14.64
N MET A 365 -8.18 -1.86 -14.70
CA MET A 365 -8.97 -1.41 -13.56
C MET A 365 -9.17 -2.53 -12.54
N PRO A 366 -8.95 -2.25 -11.24
CA PRO A 366 -9.33 -3.19 -10.21
C PRO A 366 -10.85 -3.25 -10.08
N ASP A 367 -11.40 -4.46 -10.06
CA ASP A 367 -12.78 -4.72 -9.70
C ASP A 367 -12.93 -5.12 -8.23
N ASN A 368 -14.05 -4.76 -7.61
CA ASN A 368 -14.41 -5.28 -6.29
C ASN A 368 -15.38 -6.48 -6.33
N ASN A 369 -15.86 -6.86 -7.51
CA ASN A 369 -16.88 -7.87 -7.69
C ASN A 369 -16.77 -8.49 -9.08
N THR A 370 -17.25 -9.72 -9.20
CA THR A 370 -17.50 -10.33 -10.51
C THR A 370 -18.69 -9.65 -11.22
N TYR A 371 -18.84 -9.89 -12.52
CA TYR A 371 -19.90 -9.30 -13.36
C TYR A 371 -21.25 -9.99 -13.14
N GLY A 372 -21.78 -9.83 -11.94
CA GLY A 372 -23.03 -10.41 -11.46
C GLY A 372 -22.83 -11.51 -10.43
N LYS A 373 -23.85 -11.75 -9.60
CA LYS A 373 -23.73 -12.64 -8.43
C LYS A 373 -23.39 -14.10 -8.75
N GLU A 374 -23.83 -14.59 -9.89
CA GLU A 374 -23.59 -15.97 -10.35
C GLU A 374 -22.27 -16.09 -11.14
N ALA A 375 -21.61 -14.97 -11.44
CA ALA A 375 -20.36 -14.97 -12.18
C ALA A 375 -19.23 -15.47 -11.27
N THR A 376 -18.58 -16.54 -11.71
CA THR A 376 -17.38 -17.09 -11.08
C THR A 376 -16.20 -16.99 -12.04
N ARG A 377 -14.99 -16.91 -11.51
CA ARG A 377 -13.75 -16.93 -12.29
C ARG A 377 -12.96 -18.21 -12.00
N ASP A 378 -12.08 -18.56 -12.93
CA ASP A 378 -11.16 -19.69 -12.73
C ASP A 378 -10.30 -19.44 -11.49
N TYR A 379 -10.24 -20.44 -10.61
CA TYR A 379 -9.53 -20.36 -9.33
C TYR A 379 -8.07 -19.89 -9.45
N GLU A 380 -7.39 -20.35 -10.51
CA GLU A 380 -5.98 -20.03 -10.78
C GLU A 380 -5.80 -18.69 -11.52
N THR A 381 -6.79 -17.80 -11.49
CA THR A 381 -6.67 -16.42 -11.96
C THR A 381 -6.08 -15.56 -10.85
N ARG A 382 -4.82 -15.15 -11.01
CA ARG A 382 -4.14 -14.36 -9.97
C ARG A 382 -4.79 -13.02 -9.74
N ASN A 383 -4.86 -12.61 -8.47
CA ASN A 383 -5.24 -11.26 -8.05
C ASN A 383 -6.60 -10.80 -8.60
N LYS A 384 -7.50 -11.75 -8.83
CA LYS A 384 -8.85 -11.49 -9.32
C LYS A 384 -9.88 -11.96 -8.31
N VAL A 385 -10.93 -11.15 -8.14
CA VAL A 385 -12.09 -11.53 -7.34
C VAL A 385 -12.81 -12.67 -8.04
N ILE A 386 -13.13 -13.74 -7.30
CA ILE A 386 -13.75 -14.95 -7.87
C ILE A 386 -15.25 -15.06 -7.59
N ASN A 387 -15.78 -14.29 -6.64
CA ASN A 387 -17.17 -14.31 -6.20
C ASN A 387 -17.68 -12.91 -5.89
N TRP A 388 -18.99 -12.76 -5.98
CA TRP A 388 -19.66 -11.51 -5.65
C TRP A 388 -19.86 -11.34 -4.14
N HIS A 389 -19.80 -10.08 -3.70
CA HIS A 389 -20.08 -9.66 -2.32
C HIS A 389 -20.83 -8.31 -2.31
N ASP A 390 -21.83 -8.17 -1.44
CA ASP A 390 -22.75 -7.00 -1.38
C ASP A 390 -22.08 -5.67 -0.99
N SER A 391 -20.88 -5.80 -0.44
CA SER A 391 -20.03 -4.71 0.00
C SER A 391 -18.75 -4.65 -0.85
N GLY A 392 -18.59 -5.54 -1.82
CA GLY A 392 -17.37 -5.70 -2.62
C GLY A 392 -16.24 -6.36 -1.85
N ASN A 393 -15.16 -6.62 -2.59
CA ASN A 393 -13.94 -7.29 -2.19
C ASN A 393 -12.73 -6.36 -2.29
N GLU A 394 -11.80 -6.54 -1.36
CA GLU A 394 -10.54 -5.82 -1.19
C GLU A 394 -9.48 -6.28 -2.22
N ARG A 395 -9.64 -7.51 -2.72
CA ARG A 395 -8.58 -8.28 -3.39
C ARG A 395 -7.86 -7.60 -4.55
N GLU A 396 -8.58 -7.08 -5.55
CA GLU A 396 -7.92 -6.51 -6.74
C GLU A 396 -7.29 -5.15 -6.46
N ALA A 397 -7.93 -4.33 -5.61
CA ALA A 397 -7.37 -3.05 -5.21
C ALA A 397 -6.11 -3.24 -4.36
N ALA A 398 -6.13 -4.16 -3.39
CA ALA A 398 -4.95 -4.54 -2.63
C ALA A 398 -3.77 -4.96 -3.53
N ALA A 399 -4.04 -5.80 -4.55
CA ALA A 399 -3.02 -6.18 -5.52
C ALA A 399 -2.53 -5.01 -6.37
N ALA A 400 -3.43 -4.14 -6.83
CA ALA A 400 -3.07 -2.96 -7.61
C ALA A 400 -2.21 -1.98 -6.78
N PHE A 401 -2.53 -1.77 -5.51
CA PHE A 401 -1.78 -0.92 -4.59
C PHE A 401 -0.36 -1.43 -4.34
N VAL A 402 -0.18 -2.74 -4.19
CA VAL A 402 1.16 -3.31 -3.96
C VAL A 402 2.01 -3.31 -5.24
N ASN A 403 1.40 -3.60 -6.39
CA ASN A 403 2.14 -3.81 -7.64
C ASN A 403 2.32 -2.52 -8.46
N GLU A 404 1.48 -1.50 -8.27
CA GLU A 404 1.52 -0.22 -8.98
C GLU A 404 1.30 0.98 -8.02
N PRO A 405 2.03 1.09 -6.89
CA PRO A 405 1.73 2.08 -5.84
C PRO A 405 1.73 3.53 -6.34
N GLU A 406 2.66 3.90 -7.23
CA GLU A 406 2.74 5.27 -7.76
C GLU A 406 1.50 5.68 -8.57
N LYS A 407 0.84 4.72 -9.24
CA LYS A 407 -0.36 4.95 -10.04
C LYS A 407 -1.56 5.31 -9.19
N TYR A 408 -1.65 4.73 -7.99
CA TYR A 408 -2.79 4.88 -7.09
C TYR A 408 -2.54 5.84 -5.92
N TYR A 409 -1.34 6.41 -5.81
CA TYR A 409 -1.05 7.37 -4.75
C TYR A 409 -1.74 8.71 -5.02
N GLN A 410 -2.69 9.07 -4.16
CA GLN A 410 -3.39 10.34 -4.19
C GLN A 410 -3.14 11.11 -2.90
N TYR A 411 -3.13 12.43 -2.97
CA TYR A 411 -2.76 13.27 -1.84
C TYR A 411 -3.40 14.65 -1.91
N VAL A 412 -3.46 15.29 -0.74
CA VAL A 412 -3.65 16.73 -0.60
C VAL A 412 -2.31 17.37 -0.25
N GLU A 413 -1.99 18.51 -0.86
CA GLU A 413 -0.76 19.27 -0.60
C GLU A 413 -1.11 20.58 0.12
N PHE A 414 -0.33 20.93 1.15
CA PHE A 414 -0.53 22.14 1.94
C PHE A 414 0.79 22.70 2.47
N GLU A 415 0.77 23.97 2.86
CA GLU A 415 1.90 24.66 3.45
C GLU A 415 1.49 25.34 4.75
N LEU A 416 2.32 25.20 5.77
CA LEU A 416 2.15 25.81 7.09
C LEU A 416 3.30 26.80 7.31
N THR A 417 2.98 28.02 7.72
CA THR A 417 3.97 29.09 7.95
C THR A 417 4.51 29.09 9.38
N GLU A 418 3.84 28.40 10.30
CA GLU A 418 4.21 28.25 11.70
C GLU A 418 3.76 26.86 12.21
N PRO A 419 4.17 26.44 13.42
CA PRO A 419 3.65 25.22 14.02
C PRO A 419 2.12 25.29 14.19
N THR A 420 1.40 24.33 13.60
CA THR A 420 -0.06 24.35 13.52
C THR A 420 -0.63 22.97 13.80
N LYS A 421 -1.75 22.92 14.53
CA LYS A 421 -2.57 21.72 14.66
C LYS A 421 -3.47 21.60 13.45
N VAL A 422 -3.44 20.43 12.81
CA VAL A 422 -4.24 20.14 11.63
C VAL A 422 -4.93 18.79 11.79
N TRP A 423 -6.12 18.67 11.21
CA TRP A 423 -6.77 17.41 10.91
C TRP A 423 -6.36 16.97 9.52
N VAL A 424 -5.94 15.72 9.37
CA VAL A 424 -5.70 15.09 8.07
C VAL A 424 -6.56 13.84 7.95
N GLY A 425 -7.05 13.56 6.74
CA GLY A 425 -7.95 12.44 6.56
C GLY A 425 -8.60 12.31 5.18
N MET A 426 -9.67 11.53 5.13
CA MET A 426 -10.48 11.29 3.93
C MET A 426 -11.97 11.21 4.30
N GLY A 427 -12.86 11.65 3.42
CA GLY A 427 -14.29 11.47 3.63
C GLY A 427 -15.17 11.77 2.42
N LYS A 428 -16.45 11.46 2.58
CA LYS A 428 -17.54 11.73 1.64
C LYS A 428 -18.80 12.14 2.43
N ASN A 429 -19.39 13.27 2.06
CA ASN A 429 -20.38 13.97 2.87
C ASN A 429 -21.80 13.40 2.83
N THR A 430 -22.27 12.92 1.68
CA THR A 430 -23.68 12.52 1.53
C THR A 430 -23.84 11.14 0.96
N ASN A 431 -25.03 10.57 1.20
CA ASN A 431 -25.46 9.37 0.52
C ASN A 431 -25.90 9.69 -0.91
N THR A 432 -25.16 9.16 -1.89
CA THR A 432 -25.43 9.39 -3.32
C THR A 432 -26.27 8.30 -3.95
N SER A 433 -26.64 7.26 -3.18
CA SER A 433 -27.53 6.13 -3.51
C SER A 433 -27.20 5.30 -4.76
N ASP A 434 -26.26 5.72 -5.60
CA ASP A 434 -25.68 5.02 -6.75
C ASP A 434 -24.84 3.81 -6.37
N GLY A 435 -24.47 3.71 -5.09
CA GLY A 435 -23.38 2.84 -4.68
C GLY A 435 -22.04 3.53 -4.96
N TYR A 436 -20.98 3.03 -4.34
CA TYR A 436 -19.61 3.38 -4.65
C TYR A 436 -18.70 2.28 -4.09
N TRP A 437 -17.45 2.32 -4.48
CA TRP A 437 -16.38 1.61 -3.78
C TRP A 437 -15.19 2.54 -3.57
N GLN A 438 -14.76 2.66 -2.33
CA GLN A 438 -13.58 3.44 -1.93
C GLN A 438 -12.62 2.48 -1.24
N ALA A 439 -11.55 2.09 -1.93
CA ALA A 439 -10.47 1.30 -1.35
C ALA A 439 -9.30 2.21 -0.98
N TRP A 440 -8.59 1.90 0.11
CA TRP A 440 -7.34 2.58 0.42
C TRP A 440 -6.37 1.75 1.26
N ALA A 441 -5.08 2.06 1.14
CA ALA A 441 -4.00 1.51 1.93
C ALA A 441 -2.86 2.54 2.08
N ASP A 442 -1.92 2.28 3.00
CA ASP A 442 -0.67 3.03 3.14
C ASP A 442 -0.88 4.55 3.29
N GLN A 443 -1.53 4.94 4.38
CA GLN A 443 -1.71 6.34 4.76
C GLN A 443 -0.36 6.94 5.14
N THR A 444 0.02 8.04 4.47
CA THR A 444 1.34 8.66 4.62
C THR A 444 1.24 10.17 4.79
N LEU A 445 2.14 10.69 5.61
CA LEU A 445 2.47 12.11 5.67
C LEU A 445 3.89 12.30 5.16
N LYS A 446 4.06 13.13 4.14
CA LYS A 446 5.36 13.49 3.57
C LYS A 446 5.62 14.97 3.75
N VAL A 447 6.86 15.34 4.04
CA VAL A 447 7.32 16.74 4.09
C VAL A 447 8.28 17.00 2.94
N TRP A 448 8.18 18.18 2.33
CA TRP A 448 9.16 18.62 1.35
C TRP A 448 10.46 19.02 2.07
N ASP A 449 11.56 18.41 1.68
CA ASP A 449 12.90 18.76 2.14
C ASP A 449 13.72 19.22 0.94
N GLU A 450 14.05 20.51 0.88
CA GLU A 450 14.84 21.12 -0.19
C GLU A 450 16.26 20.52 -0.30
N ASN A 451 16.77 19.94 0.78
CA ASN A 451 18.09 19.33 0.84
C ASN A 451 18.05 17.81 0.59
N ALA A 452 16.86 17.22 0.46
CA ALA A 452 16.74 15.83 0.08
C ALA A 452 17.04 15.67 -1.42
N GLY A 453 18.00 14.80 -1.75
CA GLY A 453 18.30 14.45 -3.13
C GLY A 453 17.22 13.54 -3.72
N ALA A 454 17.10 13.52 -5.05
CA ALA A 454 16.40 12.45 -5.75
C ALA A 454 17.12 11.13 -5.42
N GLY A 455 16.40 10.17 -4.81
CA GLY A 455 16.97 8.90 -4.39
C GLY A 455 17.50 8.11 -5.59
N VAL A 456 18.79 8.20 -5.88
CA VAL A 456 19.50 7.26 -6.74
C VAL A 456 20.01 6.16 -5.82
N SER A 457 19.47 4.96 -5.99
CA SER A 457 20.13 3.73 -5.56
C SER A 457 21.42 3.56 -6.36
N ASP A 458 22.50 4.18 -5.90
CA ASP A 458 23.84 3.87 -6.37
C ASP A 458 24.21 2.45 -5.92
N LEU A 459 23.85 1.50 -6.76
CA LEU A 459 24.51 0.22 -6.96
C LEU A 459 24.80 0.09 -8.46
N VAL A 460 25.66 0.95 -8.97
CA VAL A 460 26.42 0.61 -10.17
C VAL A 460 27.41 -0.47 -9.74
N VAL A 461 27.03 -1.73 -9.92
CA VAL A 461 28.02 -2.81 -9.98
C VAL A 461 28.89 -2.48 -11.19
N GLU A 462 30.10 -1.99 -10.94
CA GLU A 462 31.10 -1.78 -11.98
C GLU A 462 31.52 -3.15 -12.50
N ASP A 463 31.01 -3.54 -13.68
CA ASP A 463 31.54 -4.68 -14.41
C ASP A 463 32.83 -4.25 -15.11
N GLU A 464 33.94 -4.26 -14.37
CA GLU A 464 35.28 -3.93 -14.88
C GLU A 464 35.74 -4.86 -16.04
N ASN A 465 35.02 -5.96 -16.31
CA ASN A 465 35.35 -6.94 -17.34
C ASN A 465 34.44 -6.89 -18.58
N ALA A 466 33.51 -5.93 -18.65
CA ALA A 466 32.65 -5.80 -19.83
C ALA A 466 33.46 -5.41 -21.09
N PRO A 467 32.99 -5.78 -22.31
CA PRO A 467 33.62 -5.39 -23.56
C PRO A 467 33.70 -3.86 -23.72
N VAL A 468 34.82 -3.38 -24.26
CA VAL A 468 35.06 -1.96 -24.50
C VAL A 468 34.55 -1.55 -25.88
N GLU A 469 33.69 -0.53 -25.94
CA GLU A 469 33.16 0.07 -27.17
C GLU A 469 33.63 1.53 -27.29
N TYR A 470 34.11 1.93 -28.46
CA TYR A 470 34.57 3.29 -28.74
C TYR A 470 33.56 4.04 -29.59
N TYR A 471 33.36 5.32 -29.28
CA TYR A 471 32.51 6.24 -30.05
C TYR A 471 33.25 7.55 -30.27
N ASN A 472 33.08 8.16 -31.45
CA ASN A 472 33.56 9.51 -31.70
C ASN A 472 32.69 10.53 -30.92
N LEU A 473 33.10 11.82 -30.92
CA LEU A 473 32.38 12.87 -30.19
C LEU A 473 30.98 13.20 -30.75
N GLN A 474 30.59 12.58 -31.87
CA GLN A 474 29.26 12.67 -32.46
C GLN A 474 28.39 11.44 -32.13
N GLY A 475 28.88 10.50 -31.32
CA GLY A 475 28.16 9.30 -30.91
C GLY A 475 28.18 8.15 -31.91
N ILE A 476 29.04 8.19 -32.93
CA ILE A 476 29.19 7.12 -33.92
C ILE A 476 30.22 6.09 -33.42
N ARG A 477 29.86 4.80 -33.42
CA ARG A 477 30.73 3.70 -33.00
C ARG A 477 31.95 3.57 -33.92
N VAL A 478 33.13 3.38 -33.34
CA VAL A 478 34.43 3.23 -34.04
C VAL A 478 35.02 1.87 -33.67
N ALA A 479 35.26 1.02 -34.67
CA ALA A 479 35.76 -0.34 -34.46
C ALA A 479 37.27 -0.39 -34.13
N ASN A 480 38.06 0.49 -34.74
CA ASN A 480 39.51 0.59 -34.56
C ASN A 480 39.86 2.06 -34.28
N PRO A 481 39.87 2.51 -33.00
CA PRO A 481 40.21 3.89 -32.68
C PRO A 481 41.68 4.18 -33.00
N GLU A 482 41.94 5.26 -33.73
CA GLU A 482 43.29 5.81 -33.93
C GLU A 482 43.61 6.83 -32.81
N ASN A 483 44.72 7.55 -32.93
CA ASN A 483 45.12 8.54 -31.93
C ASN A 483 44.12 9.70 -31.89
N GLY A 484 43.41 9.86 -30.78
CA GLY A 484 42.32 10.82 -30.68
C GLY A 484 41.51 10.72 -29.40
N ILE A 485 40.52 11.61 -29.29
CA ILE A 485 39.59 11.65 -28.15
C ILE A 485 38.35 10.82 -28.49
N TYR A 486 38.05 9.84 -27.64
CA TYR A 486 36.89 8.96 -27.79
C TYR A 486 36.04 8.93 -26.52
N ILE A 487 34.76 8.64 -26.73
CA ILE A 487 33.86 8.18 -25.68
C ILE A 487 34.02 6.66 -25.62
N VAL A 488 34.49 6.17 -24.48
CA VAL A 488 34.78 4.76 -24.21
C VAL A 488 33.72 4.23 -23.27
N LYS A 489 32.90 3.31 -23.76
CA LYS A 489 31.87 2.61 -22.99
C LYS A 489 32.39 1.23 -22.61
N GLN A 490 32.35 0.90 -21.33
CA GLN A 490 32.69 -0.41 -20.80
C GLN A 490 31.60 -0.80 -19.79
N GLY A 491 30.73 -1.74 -20.18
CA GLY A 491 29.51 -2.04 -19.43
C GLY A 491 28.61 -0.81 -19.31
N ASN A 492 28.28 -0.41 -18.08
CA ASN A 492 27.49 0.79 -17.77
C ASN A 492 28.34 2.07 -17.61
N LYS A 493 29.67 1.96 -17.71
CA LYS A 493 30.60 3.08 -17.51
C LYS A 493 30.93 3.76 -18.83
N VAL A 494 30.75 5.06 -18.91
CA VAL A 494 31.10 5.88 -20.09
C VAL A 494 32.16 6.90 -19.68
N THR A 495 33.32 6.88 -20.33
CA THR A 495 34.44 7.78 -20.03
C THR A 495 35.00 8.42 -21.28
N LYS A 496 35.43 9.68 -21.21
CA LYS A 496 36.15 10.33 -22.31
C LYS A 496 37.64 10.04 -22.16
N ARG A 497 38.23 9.31 -23.11
CA ARG A 497 39.66 8.93 -23.07
C ARG A 497 40.39 9.44 -24.30
N ILE A 498 41.66 9.79 -24.11
CA ILE A 498 42.60 10.02 -25.21
C ILE A 498 43.27 8.68 -25.51
N ILE A 499 43.07 8.17 -26.71
CA ILE A 499 43.78 7.00 -27.24
C ILE A 499 45.04 7.52 -27.94
N LYS A 500 46.20 6.90 -27.67
CA LYS A 500 47.54 7.36 -28.08
C LYS A 500 48.27 6.29 -28.87
#